data_AF-A0A950TVZ9-F1
#
_entry.id   AF-A0A950TVZ9-F1
#
_cell.length_a   1.000
_cell.length_b   1.000
_cell.length_c   1.000
_cell.angle_alpha   90.00
_cell.angle_beta   90.00
_cell.angle_gamma   90.00
#
_symmetry.space_group_name_H-M   'P 1'
#
loop_
_entity.id
_entity.type
_entity.pdbx_description
1 polymer ?
#
loop_
_entity_poly.entity_id
_entity_poly.type
_entity_poly.pdbx_seq_one_letter_code
_entity_poly.pdbx_strand_id
1 'polypeptide(L)'
;MKRAAVIIGSLIFISASFIVAAGQTRRHKPRPLATPVPTLTDAQIISQAGDNPDPSQAQPTETPRPPSATQTRLNNIDARLKAVESQSPADPDAKQKRMLLNLQILNGAEQRADNLRKQVFEMMDKENSIQKRLDEIAYLIQPEVIERELQLAGSLRPEEVRENRRKQLASE
;
A
#
# COMPACT_ATOMS: atom_id res chain seq x y z
N MET A 1 10.32 42.83 -50.56
CA MET A 1 9.99 41.39 -50.68
C MET A 1 11.13 40.42 -50.34
N LYS A 2 12.42 40.82 -50.40
CA LYS A 2 13.57 39.91 -50.16
C LYS A 2 13.78 39.46 -48.70
N ARG A 3 13.17 40.13 -47.70
CA ARG A 3 13.32 39.78 -46.27
C ARG A 3 12.36 38.68 -45.78
N ALA A 4 11.21 38.50 -46.44
CA ALA A 4 10.24 37.46 -46.07
C ALA A 4 10.67 36.06 -46.51
N ALA A 5 11.37 35.95 -47.64
CA ALA A 5 11.86 34.66 -48.16
C ALA A 5 12.95 34.02 -47.29
N VAL A 6 13.77 34.83 -46.61
CA VAL A 6 14.85 34.33 -45.73
C VAL A 6 14.30 33.73 -44.44
N ILE A 7 13.22 34.30 -43.90
CA ILE A 7 12.59 33.84 -42.65
C ILE A 7 11.83 32.52 -42.87
N ILE A 8 11.16 32.37 -44.02
CA ILE A 8 10.47 31.12 -44.37
C ILE A 8 11.50 30.01 -44.69
N GLY A 9 12.62 30.36 -45.32
CA GLY A 9 13.73 29.43 -45.56
C GLY A 9 14.40 28.92 -44.28
N SER A 10 14.56 29.77 -43.26
CA SER A 10 15.15 29.34 -41.98
C SER A 10 14.19 28.51 -41.12
N LEU A 11 12.87 28.71 -41.25
CA LEU A 11 11.88 27.93 -40.51
C LEU A 11 11.79 26.47 -41.02
N ILE A 12 12.00 26.25 -42.32
CA ILE A 12 11.98 24.91 -42.93
C ILE A 12 13.28 24.13 -42.65
N PHE A 13 14.41 24.82 -42.44
CA PHE A 13 15.68 24.18 -42.11
C PHE A 13 15.80 23.74 -40.64
N ILE A 14 15.03 24.32 -39.73
CA ILE A 14 15.04 23.96 -38.30
C ILE A 14 14.17 22.71 -38.01
N SER A 15 13.23 22.35 -38.89
CA SER A 15 12.35 21.18 -38.71
C SER A 15 12.94 19.85 -39.18
N ALA A 16 14.15 19.82 -39.76
CA ALA A 16 14.72 18.61 -40.39
C ALA A 16 15.87 17.95 -39.60
N SER A 17 16.10 18.30 -38.33
CA SER A 17 17.25 17.79 -37.57
C SER A 17 16.90 17.27 -36.18
N PHE A 18 15.91 16.37 -36.07
CA PHE A 18 15.73 15.53 -34.87
C PHE A 18 15.13 14.16 -35.19
N ILE A 19 15.85 13.32 -35.94
CA ILE A 19 15.64 11.86 -35.89
C ILE A 19 17.00 11.16 -35.87
N VAL A 20 17.59 11.07 -34.68
CA VAL A 20 18.57 10.02 -34.33
C VAL A 20 18.20 9.55 -32.93
N ALA A 21 17.27 8.59 -32.86
CA ALA A 21 17.05 7.81 -31.65
C ALA A 21 18.00 6.61 -31.71
N ALA A 22 19.18 6.79 -31.11
CA ALA A 22 20.14 5.72 -30.87
C ALA A 22 19.51 4.63 -29.99
N GLY A 23 19.50 3.39 -30.49
CA GLY A 23 19.11 2.21 -29.71
C GLY A 23 20.11 1.97 -28.57
N GLN A 24 19.75 2.42 -27.37
CA GLN A 24 20.49 2.11 -26.15
C GLN A 24 20.07 0.72 -25.65
N THR A 25 20.91 -0.27 -25.91
CA THR A 25 20.84 -1.57 -25.24
C THR A 25 21.08 -1.38 -23.74
N ARG A 26 20.05 -1.64 -22.93
CA ARG A 26 20.13 -1.55 -21.47
C ARG A 26 21.05 -2.65 -20.93
N ARG A 27 22.28 -2.29 -20.56
CA ARG A 27 23.14 -3.14 -19.71
C ARG A 27 22.49 -3.30 -18.33
N HIS A 28 22.07 -4.53 -18.01
CA HIS A 28 21.64 -4.91 -16.67
C HIS A 28 22.84 -4.81 -15.70
N LYS A 29 22.76 -3.93 -14.70
CA LYS A 29 23.62 -4.02 -13.51
C LYS A 29 23.04 -5.09 -12.57
N PRO A 30 23.84 -6.04 -12.06
CA PRO A 30 23.36 -7.01 -11.09
C PRO A 30 23.01 -6.29 -9.78
N ARG A 31 21.84 -6.62 -9.21
CA ARG A 31 21.43 -6.15 -7.87
C ARG A 31 22.34 -6.78 -6.81
N PRO A 32 22.79 -6.04 -5.78
CA PRO A 32 23.52 -6.62 -4.67
C PRO A 32 22.61 -7.59 -3.88
N LEU A 33 23.20 -8.72 -3.47
CA LEU A 33 22.54 -9.74 -2.64
C LEU A 33 22.04 -9.13 -1.34
N ALA A 34 20.81 -9.49 -0.96
CA ALA A 34 20.19 -9.11 0.29
C ALA A 34 21.04 -9.57 1.47
N THR A 35 21.41 -8.62 2.34
CA THR A 35 22.00 -8.91 3.65
C THR A 35 20.92 -9.57 4.52
N PRO A 36 21.17 -10.72 5.18
CA PRO A 36 20.17 -11.35 6.02
C PRO A 36 19.88 -10.47 7.24
N VAL A 37 18.59 -10.23 7.47
CA VAL A 37 18.06 -9.48 8.61
C VAL A 37 18.31 -10.31 9.88
N PRO A 38 18.80 -9.73 10.99
CA PRO A 38 18.95 -10.46 12.24
C PRO A 38 17.57 -10.96 12.71
N THR A 39 17.41 -12.28 12.81
CA THR A 39 16.25 -12.92 13.41
C THR A 39 16.22 -12.60 14.90
N LEU A 40 15.33 -11.70 15.30
CA LEU A 40 14.91 -11.53 16.68
C LEU A 40 14.10 -12.77 17.10
N THR A 41 14.82 -13.80 17.53
CA THR A 41 14.27 -15.01 18.15
C THR A 41 13.79 -14.64 19.55
N ASP A 42 12.61 -14.00 19.67
CA ASP A 42 11.74 -14.04 20.87
C ASP A 42 10.47 -13.17 20.73
N ALA A 43 9.89 -13.10 19.53
CA ALA A 43 8.53 -12.56 19.40
C ALA A 43 7.51 -13.65 19.80
N GLN A 44 7.23 -13.76 21.09
CA GLN A 44 6.14 -14.59 21.60
C GLN A 44 4.80 -14.01 21.10
N ILE A 45 4.20 -14.67 20.11
CA ILE A 45 2.89 -14.33 19.55
C ILE A 45 1.84 -14.71 20.61
N ILE A 46 1.30 -13.73 21.33
CA ILE A 46 0.11 -13.92 22.18
C ILE A 46 -1.11 -13.90 21.25
N SER A 47 -1.51 -15.09 20.78
CA SER A 47 -2.79 -15.29 20.10
C SER A 47 -3.93 -15.13 21.10
N GLN A 48 -4.64 -14.00 21.05
CA GLN A 48 -5.92 -13.77 21.74
C GLN A 48 -7.13 -13.89 20.79
N ALA A 49 -7.01 -14.66 19.71
CA ALA A 49 -8.13 -14.98 18.82
C ALA A 49 -8.84 -16.25 19.33
N GLY A 50 -9.62 -16.12 20.42
CA GLY A 50 -10.29 -17.29 21.00
C GLY A 50 -11.38 -17.04 22.05
N ASP A 51 -11.53 -15.83 22.61
CA ASP A 51 -12.55 -15.59 23.65
C ASP A 51 -13.52 -14.49 23.23
N ASN A 52 -14.63 -14.89 22.61
CA ASN A 52 -15.87 -14.12 22.67
C ASN A 52 -16.60 -14.56 23.95
N PRO A 53 -16.68 -13.73 25.01
CA PRO A 53 -17.46 -14.07 26.19
C PRO A 53 -18.96 -13.91 25.92
N ASP A 54 -19.71 -14.96 26.23
CA ASP A 54 -21.18 -14.96 26.35
C ASP A 54 -21.63 -13.86 27.34
N PRO A 55 -22.68 -13.06 27.06
CA PRO A 55 -23.08 -11.95 27.91
C PRO A 55 -23.99 -12.42 29.05
N SER A 56 -23.51 -13.36 29.87
CA SER A 56 -24.23 -13.80 31.07
C SER A 56 -23.29 -14.41 32.10
N GLN A 57 -22.52 -13.55 32.78
CA GLN A 57 -22.31 -13.60 34.23
C GLN A 57 -21.41 -12.44 34.68
N ALA A 58 -21.93 -11.65 35.62
CA ALA A 58 -21.19 -10.61 36.31
C ALA A 58 -20.46 -11.18 37.53
N GLN A 59 -19.16 -10.87 37.68
CA GLN A 59 -18.58 -10.44 38.97
C GLN A 59 -17.20 -9.77 38.74
N PRO A 60 -16.87 -8.70 39.50
CA PRO A 60 -15.65 -7.94 39.33
C PRO A 60 -14.52 -8.54 40.18
N THR A 61 -13.48 -9.05 39.52
CA THR A 61 -12.22 -9.40 40.20
C THR A 61 -11.22 -8.28 39.92
N GLU A 62 -10.97 -7.45 40.92
CA GLU A 62 -9.90 -6.46 40.94
C GLU A 62 -8.53 -7.17 40.93
N THR A 63 -8.00 -7.39 39.73
CA THR A 63 -6.57 -7.66 39.56
C THR A 63 -5.84 -6.32 39.49
N PRO A 64 -4.80 -6.05 40.30
CA PRO A 64 -4.04 -4.80 40.23
C PRO A 64 -3.44 -4.62 38.84
N ARG A 65 -4.04 -3.72 38.05
CA ARG A 65 -3.56 -3.35 36.72
C ARG A 65 -2.22 -2.62 36.93
N PRO A 66 -1.07 -3.15 36.46
CA PRO A 66 0.17 -2.40 36.49
C PRO A 66 -0.04 -1.09 35.73
N PRO A 67 0.62 0.03 36.13
CA PRO A 67 0.43 1.32 35.48
C PRO A 67 0.62 1.13 33.98
N SER A 68 -0.41 1.51 33.22
CA SER A 68 -0.49 1.25 31.79
C SER A 68 0.81 1.71 31.13
N ALA A 69 1.37 0.91 30.22
CA ALA A 69 2.55 1.30 29.45
C ALA A 69 2.40 2.70 28.81
N THR A 70 1.16 3.11 28.57
CA THR A 70 0.75 4.45 28.15
C THR A 70 1.07 5.53 29.20
N GLN A 71 0.75 5.33 30.48
CA GLN A 71 1.08 6.27 31.56
C GLN A 71 2.59 6.44 31.73
N THR A 72 3.36 5.35 31.64
CA THR A 72 4.82 5.43 31.68
C THR A 72 5.38 6.22 30.49
N ARG A 73 4.78 6.08 29.30
CA ARG A 73 5.16 6.86 28.12
C ARG A 73 4.80 8.34 28.26
N LEU A 74 3.61 8.64 28.77
CA LEU A 74 3.16 10.03 29.01
C LEU A 74 4.10 10.73 30.01
N ASN A 75 4.41 10.09 31.14
CA ASN A 75 5.33 10.64 32.14
C ASN A 75 6.74 10.89 31.57
N ASN A 76 7.23 10.01 30.69
CA ASN A 76 8.52 10.21 30.01
C ASN A 76 8.49 11.35 28.99
N ILE A 77 7.37 11.54 28.31
CA ILE A 77 7.18 12.67 27.38
C ILE A 77 7.15 13.98 28.16
N ASP A 78 6.44 14.03 29.29
CA ASP A 78 6.35 15.21 30.15
C ASP A 78 7.71 15.60 30.75
N ALA A 79 8.48 14.61 31.23
CA ALA A 79 9.83 14.83 31.73
C ALA A 79 10.76 15.40 30.64
N ARG A 80 10.65 14.88 29.41
CA ARG A 80 11.40 15.40 28.26
C ARG A 80 10.96 16.81 27.87
N LEU A 81 9.65 17.10 27.90
CA LEU A 81 9.11 18.41 27.57
C LEU A 81 9.67 19.47 28.52
N LYS A 82 9.65 19.19 29.82
CA LYS A 82 10.16 20.09 30.87
C LYS A 82 11.68 20.32 30.75
N ALA A 83 12.45 19.28 30.41
CA ALA A 83 13.87 19.40 30.16
C ALA A 83 14.16 20.29 28.93
N VAL A 84 13.43 20.09 27.83
CA VAL A 84 13.57 20.89 26.59
C VAL A 84 13.13 22.35 26.79
N GLU A 85 12.14 22.59 27.65
CA GLU A 85 11.66 23.93 27.98
C GLU A 85 12.69 24.69 28.82
N SER A 86 13.27 24.04 29.83
CA SER A 86 14.35 24.62 30.65
C SER A 86 15.65 24.88 29.88
N GLN A 87 15.89 24.12 28.80
CA GLN A 87 17.05 24.27 27.92
C GLN A 87 16.79 25.18 26.71
N SER A 88 15.63 25.82 26.60
CA SER A 88 15.32 26.68 25.46
C SER A 88 15.95 28.06 25.67
N PRO A 89 17.08 28.41 25.02
CA PRO A 89 17.59 29.77 25.08
C PRO A 89 16.55 30.71 24.44
N ALA A 90 16.43 31.91 24.99
CA ALA A 90 15.58 32.98 24.46
C ALA A 90 16.10 33.55 23.12
N ASP A 91 16.94 32.80 22.39
CA ASP A 91 17.54 33.20 21.14
C ASP A 91 16.50 33.20 20.00
N PRO A 92 16.32 34.32 19.29
CA PRO A 92 15.41 34.40 18.16
C PRO A 92 15.76 33.40 17.04
N ASP A 93 17.04 33.10 16.84
CA ASP A 93 17.53 32.14 15.85
C ASP A 93 17.12 30.70 16.18
N ALA A 94 17.07 30.33 17.46
CA ALA A 94 16.60 29.02 17.89
C ALA A 94 15.11 28.83 17.59
N LYS A 95 14.30 29.90 17.73
CA LYS A 95 12.87 29.88 17.37
C LYS A 95 12.67 29.73 15.86
N GLN A 96 13.45 30.44 15.04
CA GLN A 96 13.39 30.29 13.58
C GLN A 96 13.76 28.87 13.13
N LYS A 97 14.83 28.29 13.69
CA LYS A 97 15.24 26.91 13.37
C LYS A 97 14.16 25.89 13.76
N ARG A 98 13.51 26.06 14.93
CA ARG A 98 12.39 25.22 15.36
C ARG A 98 11.18 25.36 14.45
N MET A 99 10.84 26.59 14.05
CA MET A 99 9.74 26.84 13.11
C MET A 99 10.00 26.15 11.77
N LEU A 100 11.21 26.28 11.21
CA LEU A 100 11.61 25.61 9.98
C LEU A 100 11.51 24.09 10.10
N LEU A 101 11.99 23.53 11.21
CA LEU A 101 11.90 22.09 11.48
C LEU A 101 10.44 21.63 11.57
N ASN A 102 9.59 22.38 12.28
CA ASN A 102 8.17 22.07 12.38
C ASN A 102 7.48 22.07 11.01
N LEU A 103 7.81 23.04 10.15
CA LEU A 103 7.31 23.08 8.77
C LEU A 103 7.80 21.89 7.95
N GLN A 104 9.07 21.48 8.10
CA GLN A 104 9.60 20.29 7.44
C GLN A 104 8.92 19.00 7.92
N ILE A 105 8.69 18.87 9.23
CA ILE A 105 7.96 17.73 9.80
C ILE A 105 6.53 17.71 9.27
N LEU A 106 5.88 18.87 9.23
CA LEU A 106 4.51 18.99 8.73
C LEU A 106 4.41 18.62 7.25
N ASN A 107 5.32 19.12 6.41
CA ASN A 107 5.40 18.76 5.00
C ASN A 107 5.72 17.26 4.82
N GLY A 108 6.64 16.70 5.62
CA GLY A 108 6.93 15.27 5.61
C GLY A 108 5.73 14.41 6.03
N ALA A 109 4.91 14.89 6.96
CA ALA A 109 3.66 14.24 7.36
C ALA A 109 2.60 14.33 6.25
N GLU A 110 2.48 15.49 5.59
CA GLU A 110 1.59 15.71 4.45
C GLU A 110 1.90 14.76 3.29
N GLN A 111 3.17 14.65 2.89
CA GLN A 111 3.61 13.73 1.85
C GLN A 111 3.31 12.27 2.19
N ARG A 112 3.50 11.86 3.46
CA ARG A 112 3.16 10.51 3.91
C ARG A 112 1.66 10.27 3.88
N ALA A 113 0.86 11.25 4.30
CA ALA A 113 -0.60 11.17 4.26
C ALA A 113 -1.11 11.03 2.81
N ASP A 114 -0.54 11.79 1.87
CA ASP A 114 -0.90 11.67 0.45
C ASP A 114 -0.49 10.33 -0.17
N ASN A 115 0.67 9.80 0.20
CA ASN A 115 1.08 8.46 -0.23
C ASN A 115 0.15 7.38 0.35
N LEU A 116 -0.26 7.50 1.61
CA LEU A 116 -1.19 6.55 2.23
C LEU A 116 -2.57 6.63 1.58
N ARG A 117 -3.06 7.84 1.26
CA ARG A 117 -4.29 8.02 0.48
C ARG A 117 -4.22 7.32 -0.88
N LYS A 118 -3.11 7.49 -1.62
CA LYS A 118 -2.91 6.79 -2.89
C LYS A 118 -2.93 5.28 -2.73
N GLN A 119 -2.25 4.75 -1.72
CA GLN A 119 -2.26 3.31 -1.42
C GLN A 119 -3.66 2.79 -1.07
N VAL A 120 -4.45 3.57 -0.33
CA VAL A 120 -5.85 3.22 -0.03
C VAL A 120 -6.68 3.16 -1.30
N PHE A 121 -6.56 4.15 -2.20
CA PHE A 121 -7.27 4.11 -3.48
C PHE A 121 -6.85 2.92 -4.34
N GLU A 122 -5.54 2.65 -4.48
CA GLU A 122 -5.05 1.49 -5.22
C GLU A 122 -5.54 0.16 -4.60
N MET A 123 -5.65 0.10 -3.27
CA MET A 123 -6.17 -1.07 -2.57
C MET A 123 -7.67 -1.25 -2.80
N MET A 124 -8.45 -0.17 -2.74
CA MET A 124 -9.89 -0.18 -3.05
C MET A 124 -10.17 -0.60 -4.50
N ASP A 125 -9.37 -0.10 -5.46
CA ASP A 125 -9.50 -0.49 -6.86
C ASP A 125 -9.20 -1.99 -7.05
N LYS A 126 -8.17 -2.50 -6.37
CA LYS A 126 -7.83 -3.93 -6.37
C LYS A 126 -8.93 -4.75 -5.70
N GLU A 127 -9.44 -4.33 -4.56
CA GLU A 127 -10.54 -4.99 -3.85
C GLU A 127 -11.79 -5.08 -4.73
N ASN A 128 -12.18 -3.97 -5.38
CA ASN A 128 -13.32 -3.97 -6.30
C ASN A 128 -13.09 -4.90 -7.50
N SER A 129 -11.86 -4.95 -8.02
CA SER A 129 -11.51 -5.87 -9.11
C SER A 129 -11.58 -7.35 -8.68
N ILE A 130 -11.16 -7.66 -7.45
CA ILE A 130 -11.21 -9.01 -6.88
C ILE A 130 -12.65 -9.38 -6.55
N GLN A 131 -13.44 -8.46 -5.98
CA GLN A 131 -14.85 -8.68 -5.68
C GLN A 131 -15.63 -9.03 -6.95
N LYS A 132 -15.41 -8.28 -8.04
CA LYS A 132 -16.03 -8.59 -9.34
C LYS A 132 -15.67 -9.97 -9.86
N ARG A 133 -14.40 -10.38 -9.72
CA ARG A 133 -13.95 -11.72 -10.11
C ARG A 133 -14.58 -12.80 -9.24
N LEU A 134 -14.69 -12.57 -7.93
CA LEU A 134 -15.39 -13.48 -7.02
C LEU A 134 -16.86 -13.59 -7.38
N ASP A 135 -17.54 -12.50 -7.69
CA ASP A 135 -18.94 -12.50 -8.11
C ASP A 135 -19.12 -13.28 -9.43
N GLU A 136 -18.19 -13.12 -10.38
CA GLU A 136 -18.16 -13.87 -11.63
C GLU A 136 -17.95 -15.38 -11.39
N ILE A 137 -16.96 -15.77 -10.59
CA ILE A 137 -16.69 -17.17 -10.22
C ILE A 137 -17.89 -17.76 -9.46
N ALA A 138 -18.49 -17.01 -8.54
CA ALA A 138 -19.66 -17.42 -7.77
C ALA A 138 -20.90 -17.62 -8.65
N TYR A 139 -21.01 -16.87 -9.74
CA TYR A 139 -22.03 -17.11 -10.77
C TYR A 139 -21.69 -18.35 -11.61
N LEU A 140 -20.44 -18.48 -12.07
CA LEU A 140 -20.01 -19.59 -12.93
C LEU A 140 -19.99 -20.95 -12.23
N ILE A 141 -19.80 -21.00 -10.91
CA ILE A 141 -19.80 -22.25 -10.14
C ILE A 141 -21.19 -22.84 -9.93
N GLN A 142 -22.25 -22.06 -10.20
CA GLN A 142 -23.62 -22.53 -10.07
C GLN A 142 -23.87 -23.70 -11.03
N PRO A 143 -24.52 -24.78 -10.56
CA PRO A 143 -24.71 -25.99 -11.36
C PRO A 143 -25.50 -25.71 -12.65
N GLU A 144 -26.47 -24.80 -12.58
CA GLU A 144 -27.30 -24.38 -13.72
C GLU A 144 -26.47 -23.73 -14.84
N VAL A 145 -25.49 -22.92 -14.48
CA VAL A 145 -24.61 -22.23 -15.44
C VAL A 145 -23.63 -23.23 -16.07
N ILE A 146 -23.05 -24.12 -15.26
CA ILE A 146 -22.16 -25.18 -15.75
C ILE A 146 -22.91 -26.11 -16.71
N GLU A 147 -24.15 -26.47 -16.40
CA GLU A 147 -24.97 -27.32 -17.27
C GLU A 147 -25.35 -26.62 -18.58
N ARG A 148 -25.66 -25.33 -18.53
CA ARG A 148 -25.93 -24.54 -19.74
C ARG A 148 -24.71 -24.47 -20.66
N GLU A 149 -23.51 -24.28 -20.11
CA GLU A 149 -22.27 -24.28 -20.90
C GLU A 149 -21.96 -25.67 -21.46
N LEU A 150 -22.17 -26.72 -20.66
CA LEU A 150 -21.90 -28.11 -21.05
C LEU A 150 -22.86 -28.61 -22.13
N GLN A 151 -24.12 -28.21 -22.09
CA GLN A 151 -25.12 -28.49 -23.12
C GLN A 151 -24.72 -27.87 -24.47
N LEU A 152 -24.11 -26.69 -24.45
CA LEU A 152 -23.58 -26.05 -25.66
C LEU A 152 -22.31 -26.75 -26.19
N ALA A 153 -21.51 -27.33 -25.30
CA ALA A 153 -20.25 -28.00 -25.61
C ALA A 153 -20.41 -29.44 -26.15
N GLY A 154 -21.56 -30.09 -25.95
CA GLY A 154 -21.88 -31.38 -26.57
C GLY A 154 -20.91 -32.52 -26.26
N SER A 155 -20.53 -32.71 -24.99
CA SER A 155 -19.58 -33.75 -24.56
C SER A 155 -20.23 -35.14 -24.39
N LEU A 156 -19.51 -36.22 -24.74
CA LEU A 156 -19.93 -37.60 -24.50
C LEU A 156 -19.87 -38.03 -23.01
N ARG A 157 -19.26 -37.22 -22.14
CA ARG A 157 -19.15 -37.48 -20.68
C ARG A 157 -19.39 -36.19 -19.88
N PRO A 158 -20.65 -35.85 -19.58
CA PRO A 158 -20.98 -34.61 -18.91
C PRO A 158 -20.51 -34.55 -17.44
N GLU A 159 -20.46 -35.69 -16.74
CA GLU A 159 -20.06 -35.75 -15.33
C GLU A 159 -18.60 -35.36 -15.09
N GLU A 160 -17.68 -35.95 -15.87
CA GLU A 160 -16.23 -35.66 -15.73
C GLU A 160 -15.91 -34.21 -16.09
N VAL A 161 -16.61 -33.62 -17.08
CA VAL A 161 -16.42 -32.22 -17.46
C VAL A 161 -16.96 -31.26 -16.39
N ARG A 162 -18.07 -31.62 -15.73
CA ARG A 162 -18.65 -30.84 -14.63
C ARG A 162 -17.70 -30.80 -13.43
N GLU A 163 -17.13 -31.94 -13.04
CA GLU A 163 -16.17 -32.01 -11.93
C GLU A 163 -14.88 -31.23 -12.24
N ASN A 164 -14.36 -31.36 -13.47
CA ASN A 164 -13.18 -30.61 -13.90
C ASN A 164 -13.44 -29.09 -13.89
N ARG A 165 -14.62 -28.65 -14.35
CA ARG A 165 -14.97 -27.22 -14.37
C ARG A 165 -15.16 -26.66 -12.96
N ARG A 166 -15.81 -27.42 -12.06
CA ARG A 166 -15.89 -27.06 -10.63
C ARG A 166 -14.51 -26.94 -9.99
N LYS A 167 -13.62 -27.90 -10.28
CA LYS A 167 -12.26 -27.90 -9.73
C LYS A 167 -11.43 -26.73 -10.27
N GLN A 168 -11.60 -26.38 -11.55
CA GLN A 168 -10.95 -25.21 -12.16
C GLN A 168 -11.42 -23.91 -11.51
N LEU A 169 -12.73 -23.69 -11.42
CA LEU A 169 -13.33 -22.49 -10.82
C LEU A 169 -13.09 -22.38 -9.30
N ALA A 170 -12.89 -23.51 -8.60
CA ALA A 170 -12.50 -23.52 -7.20
C ALA A 170 -11.00 -23.33 -6.96
N SER A 171 -10.18 -23.48 -8.00
CA SER A 171 -8.72 -23.29 -7.95
C SER A 171 -8.25 -21.92 -8.43
N GLU A 172 -9.16 -21.15 -9.02
CA GLU A 172 -8.96 -19.78 -9.51
C GLU A 172 -9.24 -18.75 -8.41
#